data_AF-G8NXI5-F1
#
_entry.id   AF-G8NXI5-F1
#
_cell.length_a   1.000
_cell.length_b   1.000
_cell.length_c   1.000
_cell.angle_alpha   90.00
_cell.angle_beta   90.00
_cell.angle_gamma   90.00
#
_symmetry.space_group_name_H-M   'P 1'
#
loop_
_entity.id
_entity.type
_entity.pdbx_description
1 polymer ?
#
loop_
_entity_poly.entity_id
_entity_poly.type
_entity_poly.pdbx_seq_one_letter_code
_entity_poly.pdbx_strand_id
1 'polypeptide(L)'
;MTLIRKWALKVSSAVVRYASPGCKEWAEGLAREVDFIEGDWAALSWAIGSTRVLLDRRQGSAGAKVPFKIPGAGEWIFWLMCFSQLFSNCCVAIRSTYEPERIGSALIASGWLYWGASSVLAWFQERRSPPRYEVEATLLFSRAKLERRLKRFRSVRRWFPVLATIAICSGLVLNIEGAFAGLHHVFSGVVIAGGLFAIRLECLDSPSKIEHRISLINRLIAQKRAEVND
;
A
#
# COMPACT_ATOMS: atom_id res chain seq x y z
N MET A 1 -34.76 10.53 1.78
CA MET A 1 -33.52 9.74 1.88
C MET A 1 -32.31 10.64 1.68
N THR A 2 -31.42 10.76 2.65
CA THR A 2 -30.29 11.71 2.61
C THR A 2 -29.12 11.20 1.75
N LEU A 3 -28.21 12.10 1.36
CA LEU A 3 -27.00 11.74 0.62
C LEU A 3 -26.13 10.75 1.41
N ILE A 4 -26.02 10.95 2.72
CA ILE A 4 -25.26 10.08 3.63
C ILE A 4 -25.84 8.67 3.64
N ARG A 5 -27.17 8.54 3.73
CA ARG A 5 -27.85 7.23 3.64
C ARG A 5 -27.61 6.55 2.30
N LYS A 6 -27.62 7.28 1.18
CA LYS A 6 -27.29 6.73 -0.15
C LYS A 6 -25.85 6.20 -0.20
N TRP A 7 -24.90 6.88 0.44
CA TRP A 7 -23.53 6.40 0.54
C TRP A 7 -23.40 5.14 1.38
N ALA A 8 -24.09 5.07 2.52
CA ALA A 8 -24.11 3.87 3.36
C ALA A 8 -24.61 2.64 2.58
N LEU A 9 -25.69 2.80 1.80
CA LEU A 9 -26.19 1.72 0.95
C LEU A 9 -25.22 1.34 -0.16
N LYS A 10 -24.62 2.31 -0.86
CA LYS A 10 -23.63 2.04 -1.92
C LYS A 10 -22.43 1.26 -1.39
N VAL A 11 -21.92 1.63 -0.22
CA VAL A 11 -20.80 0.92 0.43
C VAL A 11 -21.24 -0.50 0.75
N SER A 12 -22.42 -0.69 1.34
CA SER A 12 -22.94 -2.01 1.72
C SER A 12 -23.18 -2.92 0.51
N SER A 13 -23.76 -2.39 -0.58
CA SER A 13 -23.90 -3.13 -1.84
C SER A 13 -22.55 -3.50 -2.45
N ALA A 14 -21.54 -2.62 -2.34
CA ALA A 14 -20.19 -2.95 -2.78
C ALA A 14 -19.59 -4.08 -1.93
N VAL A 15 -19.83 -4.10 -0.61
CA VAL A 15 -19.40 -5.20 0.27
C VAL A 15 -19.99 -6.53 -0.17
N VAL A 16 -21.29 -6.61 -0.46
CA VAL A 16 -21.91 -7.85 -0.97
C VAL A 16 -21.30 -8.27 -2.30
N ARG A 17 -21.09 -7.33 -3.21
CA ARG A 17 -20.55 -7.61 -4.55
C ARG A 17 -19.14 -8.17 -4.52
N TYR A 18 -18.32 -7.72 -3.58
CA TYR A 18 -16.90 -8.10 -3.49
C TYR A 18 -16.60 -9.15 -2.41
N ALA A 19 -17.59 -9.57 -1.63
CA ALA A 19 -17.41 -10.62 -0.62
C ALA A 19 -17.05 -11.95 -1.29
N SER A 20 -16.18 -12.73 -0.62
CA SER A 20 -15.88 -14.10 -1.07
C SER A 20 -17.13 -14.99 -1.00
N PRO A 21 -17.24 -16.03 -1.84
CA PRO A 21 -18.43 -16.88 -1.88
C PRO A 21 -18.91 -17.40 -0.52
N GLY A 22 -17.99 -17.82 0.36
CA GLY A 22 -18.32 -18.32 1.71
C GLY A 22 -18.69 -17.24 2.73
N CYS A 23 -18.60 -15.96 2.39
CA CYS A 23 -19.00 -14.83 3.24
C CYS A 23 -20.16 -14.03 2.64
N LYS A 24 -20.73 -14.48 1.53
CA LYS A 24 -21.73 -13.71 0.77
C LYS A 24 -23.05 -13.58 1.51
N GLU A 25 -23.52 -14.67 2.12
CA GLU A 25 -24.72 -14.67 2.97
C GLU A 25 -24.57 -13.73 4.18
N TRP A 26 -23.38 -13.74 4.80
CA TRP A 26 -23.10 -12.84 5.92
C TRP A 26 -23.02 -11.37 5.48
N ALA A 27 -22.43 -11.08 4.31
CA ALA A 27 -22.42 -9.75 3.73
C ALA A 27 -23.83 -9.25 3.37
N GLU A 28 -24.70 -10.13 2.86
CA GLU A 28 -26.09 -9.81 2.57
C GLU A 28 -26.89 -9.51 3.84
N GLY A 29 -26.65 -10.25 4.93
CA GLY A 29 -27.21 -9.96 6.25
C GLY A 29 -26.84 -8.56 6.74
N LEU A 30 -25.54 -8.23 6.74
CA LEU A 30 -25.04 -6.92 7.15
C LEU A 30 -25.57 -5.77 6.28
N ALA A 31 -25.75 -6.01 4.98
CA ALA A 31 -26.31 -5.01 4.07
C ALA A 31 -27.78 -4.71 4.38
N ARG A 32 -28.58 -5.72 4.78
CA ARG A 32 -29.97 -5.51 5.22
C ARG A 32 -30.07 -4.74 6.52
N GLU A 33 -29.13 -4.96 7.45
CA GLU A 33 -29.13 -4.25 8.74
C GLU A 33 -28.95 -2.73 8.60
N VAL A 34 -28.32 -2.25 7.52
CA VAL A 34 -28.13 -0.81 7.25
C VAL A 34 -29.45 -0.07 7.07
N ASP A 35 -30.50 -0.76 6.61
CA ASP A 35 -31.84 -0.19 6.46
C ASP A 35 -32.54 0.03 7.80
N PHE A 36 -32.16 -0.72 8.84
CA PHE A 36 -32.79 -0.66 10.17
C PHE A 36 -32.04 0.23 11.17
N ILE A 37 -30.84 0.73 10.83
CA ILE A 37 -30.07 1.61 11.72
C ILE A 37 -30.63 3.04 11.69
N GLU A 38 -31.09 3.49 12.85
CA GLU A 38 -31.51 4.87 13.10
C GLU A 38 -30.30 5.82 13.07
N GLY A 39 -30.41 6.90 12.29
CA GLY A 39 -29.35 7.88 12.12
C GLY A 39 -28.41 7.60 10.95
N ASP A 40 -28.27 8.59 10.06
CA ASP A 40 -27.53 8.42 8.81
C ASP A 40 -26.02 8.24 8.99
N TRP A 41 -25.45 8.91 9.99
CA TRP A 41 -24.03 8.76 10.33
C TRP A 41 -23.72 7.39 10.94
N ALA A 42 -24.63 6.84 11.75
CA ALA A 42 -24.51 5.51 12.31
C ALA A 42 -24.63 4.43 11.23
N ALA A 43 -25.54 4.62 10.27
CA ALA A 43 -25.67 3.73 9.12
C ALA A 43 -24.42 3.76 8.24
N LEU A 44 -23.81 4.93 8.03
CA LEU A 44 -22.56 5.05 7.28
C LEU A 44 -21.39 4.40 8.02
N SER A 45 -21.25 4.62 9.32
CA SER A 45 -20.17 3.99 10.11
C SER A 45 -20.33 2.48 10.16
N TRP A 46 -21.56 1.97 10.23
CA TRP A 46 -21.87 0.55 10.12
C TRP A 46 -21.51 -0.03 8.75
N ALA A 47 -21.89 0.65 7.66
CA ALA A 47 -21.55 0.26 6.30
C ALA A 47 -20.02 0.21 6.08
N ILE A 48 -19.28 1.16 6.66
CA ILE A 48 -17.81 1.15 6.64
C ILE A 48 -17.27 0.00 7.50
N GLY A 49 -17.84 -0.25 8.69
CA GLY A 49 -17.44 -1.34 9.57
C GLY A 49 -17.65 -2.73 8.94
N SER A 50 -18.74 -2.91 8.20
CA SER A 50 -19.07 -4.15 7.49
C SER A 50 -18.15 -4.44 6.31
N THR A 51 -17.35 -3.48 5.83
CA THR A 51 -16.25 -3.77 4.89
C THR A 51 -15.21 -4.75 5.45
N ARG A 52 -15.15 -4.95 6.78
CA ARG A 52 -14.32 -5.99 7.41
C ARG A 52 -14.66 -7.40 6.90
N VAL A 53 -15.89 -7.64 6.44
CA VAL A 53 -16.31 -8.93 5.85
C VAL A 53 -15.60 -9.21 4.53
N LEU A 54 -15.23 -8.19 3.76
CA LEU A 54 -14.38 -8.36 2.58
C LEU A 54 -12.98 -8.89 2.93
N LEU A 55 -12.59 -8.78 4.20
CA LEU A 55 -11.30 -9.19 4.72
C LEU A 55 -11.37 -10.58 5.38
N ASP A 56 -12.57 -11.08 5.70
CA ASP A 56 -12.77 -12.43 6.20
C ASP A 56 -12.90 -13.38 4.99
N ARG A 57 -12.01 -14.35 4.90
CA ARG A 57 -12.04 -15.41 3.88
C ARG A 57 -12.37 -16.72 4.57
N ARG A 58 -13.63 -16.86 4.99
CA ARG A 58 -14.15 -18.20 5.28
C ARG A 58 -14.34 -18.87 3.94
N GLN A 59 -13.35 -19.66 3.54
CA GLN A 59 -13.59 -20.70 2.54
C GLN A 59 -14.64 -21.64 3.16
N GLY A 60 -15.62 -22.06 2.37
CA GLY A 60 -16.55 -23.09 2.81
C GLY A 60 -15.75 -24.25 3.40
N SER A 61 -16.10 -24.63 4.63
CA SER A 61 -15.63 -25.80 5.40
C SER A 61 -14.42 -26.56 4.83
N ALA A 62 -13.20 -26.01 4.94
CA ALA A 62 -11.94 -26.74 5.14
C ALA A 62 -10.75 -25.76 5.08
N GLY A 63 -9.85 -25.82 6.06
CA GLY A 63 -8.49 -25.29 5.90
C GLY A 63 -8.21 -23.96 6.62
N ALA A 64 -7.82 -24.08 7.89
CA ALA A 64 -6.93 -23.19 8.64
C ALA A 64 -7.16 -21.66 8.55
N LYS A 65 -7.76 -21.10 9.62
CA LYS A 65 -7.74 -19.66 9.91
C LYS A 65 -6.29 -19.17 10.01
N VAL A 66 -5.80 -18.47 8.98
CA VAL A 66 -4.60 -17.64 9.14
C VAL A 66 -5.02 -16.48 10.04
N PRO A 67 -4.44 -16.32 11.24
CA PRO A 67 -4.86 -15.27 12.15
C PRO A 67 -4.65 -13.92 11.48
N PHE A 68 -5.70 -13.11 11.45
CA PHE A 68 -5.66 -11.74 10.99
C PHE A 68 -4.66 -10.99 11.88
N LYS A 69 -3.47 -10.69 11.34
CA LYS A 69 -2.51 -9.84 12.04
C LYS A 69 -3.08 -8.42 11.99
N ILE A 70 -3.77 -8.04 13.07
CA ILE A 70 -4.14 -6.64 13.30
C ILE A 70 -2.82 -5.86 13.30
N PRO A 71 -2.73 -4.73 12.55
CA PRO A 71 -1.54 -3.91 12.61
C PRO A 71 -1.26 -3.56 14.07
N GLY A 72 0.00 -3.69 14.50
CA GLY A 72 0.37 -3.31 15.85
C GLY A 72 0.05 -1.83 16.11
N ALA A 73 -0.12 -1.44 17.37
CA ALA A 73 -0.36 -0.03 17.72
C ALA A 73 0.69 0.92 17.10
N GLY A 74 1.96 0.49 17.06
CA GLY A 74 3.04 1.23 16.40
C GLY A 74 2.83 1.39 14.88
N GLU A 75 2.30 0.39 14.19
CA GLU A 75 2.00 0.49 12.75
C GLU A 75 0.84 1.48 12.52
N TRP A 76 -0.20 1.45 13.36
CA TRP A 76 -1.30 2.41 13.28
C TRP A 76 -0.87 3.85 13.54
N ILE A 77 -0.06 4.07 14.58
CA ILE A 77 0.52 5.39 14.89
C ILE A 77 1.35 5.88 13.71
N PHE A 78 2.19 5.01 13.14
CA PHE A 78 2.99 5.34 11.98
C PHE A 78 2.12 5.77 10.77
N TRP A 79 1.05 5.04 10.48
CA TRP A 79 0.11 5.40 9.41
C TRP A 79 -0.62 6.72 9.66
N LEU A 80 -1.05 6.97 10.89
CA LEU A 80 -1.66 8.25 11.28
C LEU A 80 -0.69 9.41 11.15
N MET A 81 0.57 9.24 11.53
CA MET A 81 1.63 10.23 11.33
C MET A 81 1.83 10.52 9.84
N CYS A 82 1.91 9.49 8.99
CA CYS A 82 2.03 9.67 7.55
C CYS A 82 0.83 10.43 6.95
N PHE A 83 -0.39 10.08 7.39
CA PHE A 83 -1.61 10.74 6.92
C PHE A 83 -1.67 12.20 7.37
N SER A 84 -1.30 12.48 8.62
CA SER A 84 -1.21 13.84 9.15
C SER A 84 -0.20 14.69 8.37
N GLN A 85 0.97 14.13 8.06
CA GLN A 85 2.00 14.80 7.25
C GLN A 85 1.51 15.06 5.83
N LEU A 86 0.88 14.08 5.18
CA LEU A 86 0.28 14.26 3.86
C LEU A 86 -0.78 15.38 3.88
N PHE A 87 -1.68 15.35 4.85
CA PHE A 87 -2.75 16.34 4.99
C PHE A 87 -2.19 17.75 5.22
N SER A 88 -1.23 17.89 6.13
CA SER A 88 -0.58 19.17 6.43
C SER A 88 0.10 19.76 5.19
N ASN A 89 0.87 18.96 4.45
CA ASN A 89 1.53 19.42 3.23
C ASN A 89 0.54 19.77 2.11
N CYS A 90 -0.58 19.03 1.99
CA CYS A 90 -1.66 19.42 1.08
C CYS A 90 -2.28 20.76 1.48
N CYS A 91 -2.53 21.00 2.77
CA CYS A 91 -3.05 22.27 3.26
C CYS A 91 -2.11 23.44 2.95
N VAL A 92 -0.80 23.28 3.18
CA VAL A 92 0.20 24.30 2.86
C VAL A 92 0.27 24.57 1.36
N ALA A 93 0.26 23.51 0.53
CA ALA A 93 0.26 23.66 -0.92
C ALA A 93 -0.99 24.41 -1.44
N ILE A 94 -2.14 24.26 -0.78
CA ILE A 94 -3.37 24.97 -1.18
C ILE A 94 -3.38 26.42 -0.67
N ARG A 95 -2.86 26.68 0.53
CA ARG A 95 -2.99 27.98 1.21
C ARG A 95 -1.83 28.93 0.97
N SER A 96 -0.63 28.43 0.66
CA SER A 96 0.54 29.30 0.50
C SER A 96 0.39 30.18 -0.74
N THR A 97 0.59 31.48 -0.53
CA THR A 97 0.70 32.48 -1.60
C THR A 97 2.10 32.54 -2.20
N TYR A 98 3.08 31.93 -1.53
CA TYR A 98 4.47 31.92 -1.96
C TYR A 98 4.76 30.68 -2.83
N GLU A 99 5.02 30.92 -4.13
CA GLU A 99 5.20 29.87 -5.14
C GLU A 99 6.20 28.77 -4.75
N PRO A 100 7.41 29.08 -4.21
CA PRO A 100 8.35 28.05 -3.79
C PRO A 100 7.83 27.14 -2.66
N GLU A 101 7.16 27.71 -1.67
CA GLU A 101 6.60 26.93 -0.56
C GLU A 101 5.50 26.00 -1.07
N ARG A 102 4.64 26.51 -1.95
CA ARG A 102 3.59 25.71 -2.59
C ARG A 102 4.15 24.51 -3.35
N ILE A 103 5.16 24.74 -4.19
CA ILE A 103 5.79 23.68 -5.00
C ILE A 103 6.47 22.64 -4.10
N GLY A 104 7.21 23.10 -3.08
CA GLY A 104 7.86 22.23 -2.11
C GLY A 104 6.88 21.31 -1.38
N SER A 105 5.83 21.88 -0.79
CA SER A 105 4.80 21.11 -0.10
C SER A 105 4.03 20.17 -1.03
N ALA A 106 3.78 20.57 -2.28
CA ALA A 106 3.16 19.69 -3.28
C ALA A 106 4.04 18.47 -3.60
N LEU A 107 5.36 18.66 -3.72
CA LEU A 107 6.31 17.56 -3.91
C LEU A 107 6.32 16.60 -2.71
N ILE A 108 6.36 17.13 -1.49
CA ILE A 108 6.28 16.31 -0.25
C ILE A 108 5.00 15.49 -0.23
N ALA A 109 3.86 16.14 -0.48
CA ALA A 109 2.57 15.48 -0.53
C ALA A 109 2.54 14.37 -1.59
N SER A 110 3.11 14.60 -2.77
CA SER A 110 3.19 13.59 -3.83
C SER A 110 4.05 12.37 -3.41
N GLY A 111 5.16 12.61 -2.71
CA GLY A 111 6.01 11.54 -2.17
C GLY A 111 5.29 10.68 -1.15
N TRP A 112 4.58 11.30 -0.21
CA TRP A 112 3.74 10.60 0.77
C TRP A 112 2.58 9.83 0.12
N LEU A 113 1.91 10.43 -0.87
CA LEU A 113 0.84 9.78 -1.61
C LEU A 113 1.35 8.54 -2.34
N TYR A 114 2.48 8.65 -3.03
CA TYR A 114 3.13 7.51 -3.69
C TYR A 114 3.49 6.42 -2.69
N TRP A 115 4.14 6.79 -1.58
CA TRP A 115 4.55 5.85 -0.56
C TRP A 115 3.34 5.13 0.04
N GLY A 116 2.30 5.88 0.43
CA GLY A 116 1.05 5.36 0.97
C GLY A 116 0.34 4.42 -0.01
N ALA A 117 0.16 4.83 -1.26
CA ALA A 117 -0.42 3.98 -2.30
C ALA A 117 0.39 2.69 -2.51
N SER A 118 1.72 2.78 -2.52
CA SER A 118 2.61 1.62 -2.67
C SER A 118 2.51 0.66 -1.48
N SER A 119 2.36 1.18 -0.27
CA SER A 119 2.23 0.42 0.97
C SER A 119 0.85 -0.25 1.06
N VAL A 120 -0.22 0.44 0.67
CA VAL A 120 -1.57 -0.13 0.53
C VAL A 120 -1.57 -1.26 -0.51
N LEU A 121 -0.95 -1.05 -1.68
CA LEU A 121 -0.80 -2.10 -2.69
C LEU A 121 0.01 -3.29 -2.17
N ALA A 122 1.09 -3.06 -1.44
CA ALA A 122 1.90 -4.13 -0.84
C ALA A 122 1.08 -4.94 0.19
N TRP A 123 0.29 -4.25 1.02
CA TRP A 123 -0.62 -4.87 1.97
C TRP A 123 -1.71 -5.70 1.29
N PHE A 124 -2.34 -5.18 0.23
CA PHE A 124 -3.30 -5.95 -0.58
C PHE A 124 -2.65 -7.18 -1.22
N GLN A 125 -1.41 -7.06 -1.69
CA GLN A 125 -0.67 -8.18 -2.26
C GLN A 125 -0.36 -9.25 -1.22
N GLU A 126 0.06 -8.85 -0.01
CA GLU A 126 0.32 -9.79 1.08
C GLU A 126 -0.95 -10.57 1.45
N ARG A 127 -2.11 -9.93 1.41
CA ARG A 127 -3.42 -10.58 1.61
C ARG A 127 -3.86 -11.48 0.48
N ARG A 128 -3.36 -11.28 -0.74
CA ARG A 128 -3.59 -12.18 -1.88
C ARG A 128 -2.61 -13.36 -1.91
N SER A 129 -1.68 -13.46 -0.96
CA SER A 129 -0.78 -14.60 -0.88
C SER A 129 -1.56 -15.90 -0.64
N PRO A 130 -1.22 -16.99 -1.33
CA PRO A 130 -1.83 -18.29 -1.08
C PRO A 130 -1.56 -18.76 0.36
N PRO A 131 -2.42 -19.64 0.90
CA PRO A 131 -2.22 -20.16 2.25
C PRO A 131 -0.92 -20.97 2.34
N ARG A 132 -0.22 -20.86 3.49
CA ARG A 132 1.14 -21.41 3.68
C ARG A 132 1.24 -22.93 3.53
N TYR A 133 0.14 -23.67 3.63
CA TYR A 133 0.15 -25.12 3.47
C TYR A 133 0.29 -25.56 2.00
N GLU A 134 -0.06 -24.70 1.04
CA GLU A 134 0.20 -24.95 -0.38
C GLU A 134 1.61 -24.44 -0.74
N VAL A 135 2.61 -25.28 -0.47
CA VAL A 135 4.02 -24.94 -0.68
C VAL A 135 4.29 -24.55 -2.14
N GLU A 136 3.76 -25.30 -3.12
CA GLU A 136 3.96 -24.99 -4.54
C GLU A 136 3.30 -23.66 -4.94
N ALA A 137 2.06 -23.40 -4.51
CA ALA A 137 1.38 -22.14 -4.78
C ALA A 137 2.14 -20.95 -4.17
N THR A 138 2.68 -21.12 -2.94
CA THR A 138 3.49 -20.12 -2.25
C THR A 138 4.81 -19.84 -2.98
N LEU A 139 5.46 -20.87 -3.51
CA LEU A 139 6.69 -20.75 -4.31
C LEU A 139 6.42 -20.03 -5.64
N LEU A 140 5.35 -20.41 -6.36
CA LEU A 140 4.93 -19.76 -7.60
C LEU A 140 4.56 -18.30 -7.39
N PHE A 141 3.82 -17.99 -6.32
CA PHE A 141 3.48 -16.62 -5.93
C PHE A 141 4.73 -15.79 -5.62
N SER A 142 5.67 -16.36 -4.85
CA SER A 142 6.94 -15.71 -4.49
C SER A 142 7.79 -15.44 -5.72
N ARG A 143 7.87 -16.40 -6.65
CA ARG A 143 8.54 -16.24 -7.95
C ARG A 143 7.92 -15.10 -8.75
N ALA A 144 6.60 -15.11 -8.95
CA ALA A 144 5.91 -14.07 -9.71
C ALA A 144 6.08 -12.67 -9.07
N LYS A 145 6.18 -12.60 -7.73
CA LYS A 145 6.48 -11.36 -7.00
C LYS A 145 7.90 -10.87 -7.28
N LEU A 146 8.89 -11.76 -7.29
CA LEU A 146 10.29 -11.43 -7.60
C LEU A 146 10.45 -11.04 -9.08
N GLU A 147 9.79 -11.72 -10.01
CA GLU A 147 9.80 -11.37 -11.44
C GLU A 147 9.18 -9.98 -11.68
N ARG A 148 8.05 -9.66 -11.02
CA ARG A 148 7.46 -8.31 -11.07
C ARG A 148 8.36 -7.24 -10.48
N ARG A 149 9.12 -7.57 -9.42
CA ARG A 149 10.14 -6.66 -8.87
C ARG A 149 11.28 -6.46 -9.85
N LEU A 150 11.80 -7.54 -10.45
CA LEU A 150 12.88 -7.49 -11.42
C LEU A 150 12.47 -6.70 -12.68
N LYS A 151 11.24 -6.88 -13.17
CA LYS A 151 10.71 -6.13 -14.32
C LYS A 151 10.58 -4.63 -14.02
N ARG A 152 10.00 -4.27 -12.87
CA ARG A 152 9.95 -2.87 -12.42
C ARG A 152 11.35 -2.29 -12.23
N PHE A 153 12.27 -3.07 -11.70
CA PHE A 153 13.65 -2.67 -11.58
C PHE A 153 14.23 -2.38 -12.98
N ARG A 154 14.14 -3.31 -13.94
CA ARG A 154 14.63 -3.07 -15.30
C ARG A 154 13.99 -1.86 -15.99
N SER A 155 12.71 -1.55 -15.74
CA SER A 155 12.05 -0.39 -16.37
C SER A 155 12.35 0.95 -15.68
N VAL A 156 12.48 0.97 -14.35
CA VAL A 156 12.65 2.21 -13.55
C VAL A 156 14.12 2.54 -13.30
N ARG A 157 15.02 1.54 -13.36
CA ARG A 157 16.40 1.62 -12.86
C ARG A 157 17.35 2.55 -13.60
N ARG A 158 17.17 2.85 -14.89
CA ARG A 158 18.24 3.61 -15.59
C ARG A 158 18.44 5.02 -15.05
N TRP A 159 17.39 5.65 -14.54
CA TRP A 159 17.45 7.07 -14.17
C TRP A 159 17.03 7.35 -12.74
N PHE A 160 16.13 6.55 -12.17
CA PHE A 160 15.43 6.93 -10.96
C PHE A 160 16.27 6.97 -9.67
N PRO A 161 17.11 5.96 -9.35
CA PRO A 161 17.98 6.06 -8.18
C PRO A 161 19.05 7.15 -8.37
N VAL A 162 19.58 7.32 -9.59
CA VAL A 162 20.51 8.42 -9.90
C VAL A 162 19.83 9.78 -9.72
N LEU A 163 18.60 9.95 -10.22
CA LEU A 163 17.81 11.17 -10.02
C LEU A 163 17.48 11.41 -8.55
N ALA A 164 17.16 10.37 -7.78
CA ALA A 164 16.88 10.49 -6.35
C ALA A 164 18.16 10.87 -5.57
N THR A 165 19.30 10.26 -5.88
CA THR A 165 20.60 10.62 -5.28
C THR A 165 21.00 12.03 -5.68
N ILE A 166 20.89 12.40 -6.96
CA ILE A 166 21.15 13.77 -7.43
C ILE A 166 20.24 14.76 -6.70
N ALA A 167 18.95 14.45 -6.55
CA ALA A 167 17.97 15.27 -5.84
C ALA A 167 18.29 15.43 -4.35
N ILE A 168 18.74 14.36 -3.69
CA ILE A 168 19.16 14.39 -2.28
C ILE A 168 20.45 15.19 -2.13
N CYS A 169 21.46 14.93 -2.96
CA CYS A 169 22.76 15.62 -2.93
C CYS A 169 22.63 17.10 -3.28
N SER A 170 21.84 17.45 -4.31
CA SER A 170 21.60 18.84 -4.69
C SER A 170 20.86 19.58 -3.57
N GLY A 171 19.87 18.96 -2.95
CA GLY A 171 19.16 19.53 -1.81
C GLY A 171 20.06 19.73 -0.58
N LEU A 172 21.02 18.84 -0.32
CA LEU A 172 21.98 19.00 0.77
C LEU A 172 22.98 20.13 0.52
N VAL A 173 23.58 20.21 -0.69
CA VAL A 173 24.54 21.27 -1.05
C VAL A 173 23.87 22.65 -0.98
N LEU A 174 22.66 22.77 -1.50
CA LEU A 174 21.93 24.04 -1.56
C LEU A 174 21.42 24.50 -0.18
N ASN A 175 21.25 23.58 0.77
CA ASN A 175 20.88 23.92 2.15
C ASN A 175 22.08 24.43 2.98
N ILE A 176 23.30 23.97 2.66
CA ILE A 176 24.53 24.35 3.38
C ILE A 176 24.95 25.78 3.05
N GLU A 177 24.78 26.23 1.80
CA GLU A 177 25.29 27.54 1.38
C GLU A 177 24.41 28.72 1.82
N GLY A 178 23.22 28.50 2.40
CA GLY A 178 22.32 29.59 2.84
C GLY A 178 21.91 30.59 1.73
N ALA A 179 22.29 30.31 0.48
CA ALA A 179 22.26 31.27 -0.63
C ALA A 179 20.84 31.55 -1.14
N PHE A 180 19.84 30.75 -0.72
CA PHE A 180 18.46 30.88 -1.16
C PHE A 180 17.47 30.71 0.00
N ALA A 181 17.41 31.71 0.88
CA ALA A 181 16.45 31.78 1.99
C ALA A 181 14.99 31.54 1.56
N GLY A 182 14.63 31.83 0.30
CA GLY A 182 13.29 31.59 -0.26
C GLY A 182 13.04 30.19 -0.83
N LEU A 183 14.07 29.38 -1.12
CA LEU A 183 13.90 28.08 -1.79
C LEU A 183 13.96 26.87 -0.83
N HIS A 184 14.21 27.07 0.46
CA HIS A 184 14.34 25.98 1.45
C HIS A 184 13.16 25.00 1.44
N HIS A 185 11.93 25.46 1.18
CA HIS A 185 10.74 24.62 1.12
C HIS A 185 10.71 23.72 -0.13
N VAL A 186 11.15 24.22 -1.29
CA VAL A 186 11.28 23.40 -2.50
C VAL A 186 12.33 22.32 -2.28
N PHE A 187 13.45 22.70 -1.67
CA PHE A 187 14.56 21.77 -1.43
C PHE A 187 14.23 20.69 -0.42
N SER A 188 13.64 21.04 0.72
CA SER A 188 13.18 20.03 1.68
C SER A 188 12.17 19.09 1.04
N GLY A 189 11.33 19.59 0.13
CA GLY A 189 10.41 18.76 -0.63
C GLY A 189 11.06 17.79 -1.61
N VAL A 190 12.07 18.24 -2.34
CA VAL A 190 12.85 17.39 -3.24
C VAL A 190 13.62 16.32 -2.47
N VAL A 191 14.24 16.66 -1.33
CA VAL A 191 15.00 15.72 -0.49
C VAL A 191 14.09 14.70 0.16
N ILE A 192 12.96 15.12 0.75
CA ILE A 192 12.02 14.21 1.42
C ILE A 192 11.33 13.30 0.40
N ALA A 193 10.85 13.86 -0.71
CA ALA A 193 10.25 13.06 -1.78
C ALA A 193 11.28 12.08 -2.35
N GLY A 194 12.47 12.57 -2.71
CA GLY A 194 13.59 11.76 -3.19
C GLY A 194 13.98 10.65 -2.23
N GLY A 195 14.04 10.94 -0.93
CA GLY A 195 14.29 9.96 0.13
C GLY A 195 13.18 8.91 0.25
N LEU A 196 11.91 9.31 0.24
CA LEU A 196 10.77 8.37 0.27
C LEU A 196 10.75 7.45 -0.95
N PHE A 197 11.10 7.99 -2.11
CA PHE A 197 11.28 7.25 -3.35
C PHE A 197 12.49 6.29 -3.27
N ALA A 198 13.63 6.76 -2.77
CA ALA A 198 14.87 6.02 -2.65
C ALA A 198 14.79 4.89 -1.60
N ILE A 199 14.26 5.14 -0.40
CA ILE A 199 14.10 4.12 0.66
C ILE A 199 13.29 2.93 0.15
N ARG A 200 12.28 3.18 -0.69
CA ARG A 200 11.48 2.09 -1.27
C ARG A 200 12.24 1.29 -2.33
N LEU A 201 13.23 1.90 -2.96
CA LEU A 201 14.08 1.30 -3.99
C LEU A 201 15.37 0.67 -3.43
N GLU A 202 15.97 1.22 -2.37
CA GLU A 202 17.21 0.74 -1.76
C GLU A 202 16.98 -0.40 -0.75
N CYS A 203 15.76 -0.59 -0.26
CA CYS A 203 15.37 -1.87 0.36
C CYS A 203 15.29 -3.05 -0.63
N LEU A 204 15.67 -2.86 -1.91
CA LEU A 204 15.70 -3.94 -2.89
C LEU A 204 17.11 -4.52 -2.96
N ASP A 205 17.19 -5.80 -2.59
CA ASP A 205 18.25 -6.71 -2.98
C ASP A 205 18.77 -6.42 -4.40
N SER A 206 20.10 -6.50 -4.59
CA SER A 206 20.72 -6.34 -5.91
C SER A 206 20.01 -7.23 -6.96
N PRO A 207 19.97 -6.83 -8.24
CA PRO A 207 19.34 -7.64 -9.29
C PRO A 207 19.89 -9.07 -9.32
N SER A 208 21.19 -9.23 -9.04
CA SER A 208 21.86 -10.52 -8.90
C SER A 208 21.32 -11.33 -7.71
N LYS A 209 21.05 -10.69 -6.56
CA LYS A 209 20.39 -11.35 -5.41
C LYS A 209 18.94 -11.74 -5.74
N ILE A 210 18.20 -10.91 -6.49
CA ILE A 210 16.83 -11.22 -6.93
C ILE A 210 16.85 -12.41 -7.90
N GLU A 211 17.72 -12.40 -8.91
CA GLU A 211 17.87 -13.49 -9.88
C GLU A 211 18.34 -14.78 -9.19
N HIS A 212 19.27 -14.69 -8.24
CA HIS A 212 19.68 -15.82 -7.40
C HIS A 212 18.49 -16.42 -6.63
N ARG A 213 17.66 -15.58 -5.97
CA ARG A 213 16.46 -16.06 -5.26
C ARG A 213 15.43 -16.70 -6.19
N ILE A 214 15.24 -16.16 -7.40
CA ILE A 214 14.38 -16.79 -8.42
C ILE A 214 14.93 -18.18 -8.80
N SER A 215 16.25 -18.29 -9.00
CA SER A 215 16.89 -19.58 -9.33
C SER A 215 16.72 -20.61 -8.22
N LEU A 216 16.83 -20.19 -6.95
CA LEU A 216 16.63 -21.04 -5.78
C LEU A 216 15.17 -21.53 -5.70
N ILE A 217 14.21 -20.64 -5.91
CA ILE A 217 12.78 -21.02 -5.95
C ILE A 217 12.50 -22.01 -7.08
N ASN A 218 13.09 -21.84 -8.27
CA ASN A 218 12.93 -22.79 -9.36
C ASN A 218 13.47 -24.18 -9.02
N ARG A 219 14.60 -24.27 -8.32
CA ARG A 219 15.14 -25.56 -7.83
C ARG A 219 14.19 -26.23 -6.85
N LEU A 220 13.63 -25.47 -5.90
CA LEU A 220 12.66 -26.00 -4.93
C LEU A 220 11.38 -26.51 -5.58
N ILE A 221 10.87 -25.79 -6.60
CA ILE A 221 9.70 -26.24 -7.37
C ILE A 221 10.02 -27.55 -8.11
N ALA A 222 11.19 -27.65 -8.73
CA ALA A 222 11.60 -28.88 -9.44
C ALA A 222 11.73 -30.07 -8.49
N GLN A 223 12.36 -29.88 -7.33
CA GLN A 223 12.48 -30.91 -6.29
C GLN A 223 11.09 -31.38 -5.82
N LYS A 224 10.18 -30.45 -5.53
CA LYS A 224 8.83 -30.80 -5.06
C LYS A 224 8.02 -31.59 -6.09
N ARG A 225 8.24 -31.36 -7.39
CA ARG A 225 7.57 -32.12 -8.46
C ARG A 225 8.13 -33.52 -8.63
N ALA A 226 9.44 -33.71 -8.39
CA ALA A 226 10.04 -35.04 -8.37
C ALA A 226 9.44 -35.89 -7.24
N GLU A 227 9.35 -35.34 -6.02
CA GLU A 227 8.78 -36.00 -4.84
C GLU A 227 7.30 -36.44 -4.98
N VAL A 228 6.56 -35.89 -5.94
CA VAL A 228 5.14 -36.24 -6.18
C VAL A 228 5.00 -37.36 -7.22
N ASN A 229 6.04 -37.58 -8.05
CA ASN A 229 6.02 -38.58 -9.12
C ASN A 229 6.67 -39.92 -8.72
N ASP A 230 7.38 -39.95 -7.59
CA ASP A 230 7.93 -41.15 -6.95
C ASP A 230 6.91 -41.76 -5.97
#